data_AF-A0A934YPV2-F1
#
_entry.id   AF-A0A934YPV2-F1
#
_cell.length_a   1.000
_cell.length_b   1.000
_cell.length_c   1.000
_cell.angle_alpha   90.00
_cell.angle_beta   90.00
_cell.angle_gamma   90.00
#
_symmetry.space_group_name_H-M   'P 1'
#
loop_
_entity.id
_entity.type
_entity.pdbx_description
1 polymer ?
#
loop_
_entity_poly.entity_id
_entity_poly.type
_entity_poly.pdbx_seq_one_letter_code
_entity_poly.pdbx_strand_id
1 'polypeptide(L)'
;MDSPPPPDQAVRQPSRGWRSLSRGVSAGRAASAFAFRAALVCLLAALSPVACSPSSGPSGGSSLVVGVTGEDLRTLLESVKVTAKVNGEVAKEATVVRDGDGVLRFPAEVTLEGAPGAPVEVTLVGYGAPPVATRGPSDPPAASVALLNRLVTTTMPKEKSLVRVQLDSRCLPIGTDPIQCPGGTTCQGGRCVDAAVSASSLEPYAPDWPTNAPDPCRPANAGPPEIAIGKGQTDYSSLAPNETLKMELGPQGGHHIWIAVRLRNLKQAGSRTALSAVQPTTGLKATPTAFVFTLDTDEGGYCKLYGLRFQLDAGGDLGTAYKAFLGKPLDVTVEVTDVAGRTATATQRVNIADKLLCPDGTEKCNTP
;
A
#
# COMPACT_ATOMS: atom_id res chain seq x y z
N MET A 1 -20.84 49.12 20.41
CA MET A 1 -20.43 48.13 21.43
C MET A 1 -21.60 47.17 21.48
N ASP A 2 -21.57 46.19 20.60
CA ASP A 2 -22.76 45.44 20.24
C ASP A 2 -22.58 44.00 20.73
N SER A 3 -23.52 43.55 21.55
CA SER A 3 -23.48 42.24 22.19
C SER A 3 -23.70 41.12 21.17
N PRO A 4 -23.00 39.99 21.28
CA PRO A 4 -23.23 38.84 20.39
C PRO A 4 -24.57 38.14 20.72
N PRO A 5 -25.24 37.55 19.71
CA PRO A 5 -26.46 36.77 19.92
C PRO A 5 -26.18 35.39 20.55
N PRO A 6 -27.18 34.75 21.19
CA PRO A 6 -27.04 33.45 21.83
C PRO A 6 -26.96 32.28 20.82
N PRO A 7 -26.35 31.14 21.21
CA PRO A 7 -26.22 29.96 20.33
C PRO A 7 -27.54 29.18 20.19
N ASP A 8 -27.79 28.71 18.97
CA ASP A 8 -29.05 28.08 18.57
C ASP A 8 -29.14 26.57 18.92
N GLN A 9 -30.36 26.03 18.85
CA GLN A 9 -30.72 24.76 19.49
C GLN A 9 -30.26 23.48 18.78
N ALA A 10 -30.02 22.43 19.58
CA ALA A 10 -29.58 21.12 19.10
C ALA A 10 -30.66 20.36 18.29
N VAL A 11 -30.32 20.01 17.05
CA VAL A 11 -31.16 19.14 16.19
C VAL A 11 -31.06 17.67 16.66
N ARG A 12 -32.20 17.11 17.08
CA ARG A 12 -32.33 15.68 17.41
C ARG A 12 -32.36 14.82 16.15
N GLN A 13 -31.49 13.81 16.05
CA GLN A 13 -31.65 12.74 15.07
C GLN A 13 -32.55 11.61 15.61
N PRO A 14 -33.44 11.01 14.79
CA PRO A 14 -34.28 9.88 15.20
C PRO A 14 -33.54 8.53 15.08
N SER A 15 -33.70 7.69 16.10
CA SER A 15 -33.17 6.33 16.13
C SER A 15 -33.93 5.38 15.18
N ARG A 16 -33.21 4.70 14.28
CA ARG A 16 -33.76 3.59 13.48
C ARG A 16 -33.47 2.25 14.16
N GLY A 17 -34.50 1.69 14.80
CA GLY A 17 -34.43 0.36 15.40
C GLY A 17 -34.32 -0.75 14.35
N TRP A 18 -33.37 -1.67 14.54
CA TRP A 18 -33.27 -2.89 13.73
C TRP A 18 -34.20 -3.96 14.28
N ARG A 19 -35.13 -4.46 13.45
CA ARG A 19 -35.97 -5.62 13.79
C ARG A 19 -35.24 -6.91 13.42
N SER A 20 -35.04 -7.78 14.41
CA SER A 20 -34.69 -9.18 14.19
C SER A 20 -35.86 -9.90 13.52
N LEU A 21 -35.59 -10.68 12.47
CA LEU A 21 -36.48 -11.74 11.99
C LEU A 21 -35.73 -13.07 11.91
N SER A 22 -36.12 -13.98 12.79
CA SER A 22 -35.69 -15.37 12.86
C SER A 22 -36.70 -16.30 12.16
N ARG A 23 -36.26 -17.53 11.84
CA ARG A 23 -37.00 -18.67 11.24
C ARG A 23 -37.08 -18.61 9.70
N GLY A 24 -36.98 -19.75 8.98
CA GLY A 24 -36.77 -21.11 9.48
C GLY A 24 -36.59 -22.19 8.41
N VAL A 25 -36.42 -23.41 8.92
CA VAL A 25 -36.22 -24.71 8.28
C VAL A 25 -37.13 -24.99 7.06
N SER A 26 -36.56 -25.55 5.98
CA SER A 26 -37.14 -26.74 5.32
C SER A 26 -36.07 -27.50 4.51
N ALA A 27 -36.19 -28.83 4.50
CA ALA A 27 -35.40 -29.72 3.66
C ALA A 27 -36.29 -30.21 2.49
N GLY A 28 -35.71 -30.39 1.30
CA GLY A 28 -36.44 -30.87 0.12
C GLY A 28 -35.55 -31.68 -0.80
N ARG A 29 -35.74 -33.00 -0.83
CA ARG A 29 -35.19 -33.89 -1.87
C ARG A 29 -36.03 -33.74 -3.14
N ALA A 30 -35.39 -33.74 -4.31
CA ALA A 30 -35.97 -34.32 -5.52
C ALA A 30 -34.85 -34.76 -6.48
N ALA A 31 -34.86 -36.04 -6.85
CA ALA A 31 -34.07 -36.55 -7.97
C ALA A 31 -34.99 -36.66 -9.19
N SER A 32 -34.50 -36.28 -10.37
CA SER A 32 -35.15 -36.56 -11.65
C SER A 32 -34.11 -37.02 -12.66
N ALA A 33 -34.02 -38.33 -12.85
CA ALA A 33 -33.38 -38.89 -14.02
C ALA A 33 -34.35 -38.80 -15.21
N PHE A 34 -33.85 -38.42 -16.38
CA PHE A 34 -34.56 -38.64 -17.64
C PHE A 34 -33.62 -39.31 -18.64
N ALA A 35 -34.05 -40.46 -19.15
CA ALA A 35 -33.33 -41.26 -20.13
C ALA A 35 -34.24 -41.55 -21.31
N PHE A 36 -33.82 -41.14 -22.51
CA PHE A 36 -34.29 -41.63 -23.82
C PHE A 36 -33.10 -41.47 -24.77
N ARG A 37 -32.32 -42.53 -25.04
CA ARG A 37 -32.52 -43.55 -26.08
C ARG A 37 -32.66 -43.00 -27.51
N ALA A 38 -31.63 -43.31 -28.31
CA ALA A 38 -31.66 -43.83 -29.69
C ALA A 38 -32.16 -42.88 -30.81
N ALA A 39 -31.65 -42.88 -32.05
CA ALA A 39 -30.49 -43.49 -32.74
C ALA A 39 -30.15 -42.58 -33.97
N LEU A 40 -29.39 -42.91 -35.03
CA LEU A 40 -28.78 -44.14 -35.55
C LEU A 40 -27.56 -43.80 -36.47
N VAL A 41 -26.74 -44.82 -36.78
CA VAL A 41 -25.78 -44.97 -37.89
C VAL A 41 -25.75 -43.88 -38.98
N CYS A 42 -24.54 -43.38 -39.29
CA CYS A 42 -24.09 -43.30 -40.67
C CYS A 42 -22.61 -43.68 -40.78
N LEU A 43 -22.31 -44.67 -41.63
CA LEU A 43 -21.00 -45.29 -41.79
C LEU A 43 -20.33 -44.70 -43.03
N LEU A 44 -19.18 -44.03 -42.88
CA LEU A 44 -18.33 -43.66 -44.02
C LEU A 44 -16.86 -43.81 -43.66
N ALA A 45 -16.23 -44.82 -44.26
CA ALA A 45 -14.81 -45.07 -44.14
C ALA A 45 -14.04 -44.14 -45.08
N ALA A 46 -12.97 -43.52 -44.57
CA ALA A 46 -11.94 -42.85 -45.37
C ALA A 46 -10.57 -43.34 -44.89
N LEU A 47 -9.71 -43.71 -45.82
CA LEU A 47 -8.40 -44.29 -45.51
C LEU A 47 -7.35 -43.21 -45.20
N SER A 48 -6.41 -43.62 -44.34
CA SER A 48 -5.09 -43.07 -43.97
C SER A 48 -4.50 -41.93 -44.82
N PRO A 49 -3.75 -41.01 -44.18
CA PRO A 49 -2.35 -41.36 -43.87
C PRO A 49 -2.01 -41.30 -42.37
N VAL A 50 -1.15 -42.22 -41.93
CA VAL A 50 -0.50 -42.16 -40.61
C VAL A 50 0.59 -41.09 -40.66
N ALA A 51 0.23 -39.86 -40.33
CA ALA A 51 1.23 -38.85 -39.98
C ALA A 51 1.86 -39.24 -38.64
N CYS A 52 3.18 -39.42 -38.62
CA CYS A 52 3.92 -39.51 -37.36
C CYS A 52 3.88 -38.12 -36.70
N SER A 53 2.90 -37.88 -35.85
CA SER A 53 2.93 -36.74 -34.93
C SER A 53 4.21 -36.87 -34.10
N PRO A 54 5.16 -35.93 -34.18
CA PRO A 54 6.24 -35.89 -33.20
C PRO A 54 5.56 -35.76 -31.84
N SER A 55 5.85 -36.69 -30.94
CA SER A 55 5.31 -36.63 -29.58
C SER A 55 5.74 -35.31 -28.96
N SER A 56 4.80 -34.38 -28.83
CA SER A 56 4.99 -33.16 -28.06
C SER A 56 5.24 -33.58 -26.61
N GLY A 57 6.52 -33.77 -26.28
CA GLY A 57 6.96 -33.80 -24.89
C GLY A 57 6.40 -32.56 -24.20
N PRO A 58 6.05 -32.65 -22.90
CA PRO A 58 5.34 -31.59 -22.21
C PRO A 58 6.06 -30.28 -22.47
N SER A 59 5.39 -29.38 -23.20
CA SER A 59 5.92 -28.06 -23.50
C SER A 59 6.00 -27.32 -22.18
N GLY A 60 7.19 -27.36 -21.57
CA GLY A 60 7.56 -26.48 -20.47
C GLY A 60 7.50 -25.06 -21.00
N GLY A 61 6.29 -24.50 -20.95
CA GLY A 61 5.97 -23.21 -21.53
C GLY A 61 6.87 -22.14 -20.92
N SER A 62 7.63 -21.48 -21.77
CA SER A 62 8.34 -20.27 -21.40
C SER A 62 7.30 -19.20 -21.08
N SER A 63 7.13 -18.97 -19.78
CA SER A 63 6.01 -18.22 -19.21
C SER A 63 6.54 -17.00 -18.46
N LEU A 64 5.97 -15.83 -18.77
CA LEU A 64 6.29 -14.57 -18.11
C LEU A 64 5.05 -14.02 -17.43
N VAL A 65 5.12 -13.86 -16.11
CA VAL A 65 4.09 -13.15 -15.35
C VAL A 65 4.47 -11.68 -15.24
N VAL A 66 3.59 -10.80 -15.72
CA VAL A 66 3.64 -9.36 -15.45
C VAL A 66 2.91 -9.12 -14.14
N GLY A 67 3.66 -8.80 -13.08
CA GLY A 67 3.11 -8.45 -11.77
C GLY A 67 3.00 -6.94 -11.62
N VAL A 68 1.79 -6.40 -11.54
CA VAL A 68 1.50 -4.96 -11.47
C VAL A 68 1.17 -4.55 -10.03
N THR A 69 1.84 -3.52 -9.53
CA THR A 69 1.63 -2.90 -8.20
C THR A 69 1.42 -1.39 -8.35
N GLY A 70 0.79 -0.74 -7.36
CA GLY A 70 0.26 0.63 -7.51
C GLY A 70 -0.64 1.05 -6.35
N GLU A 71 -0.28 0.69 -5.13
CA GLU A 71 -1.08 0.82 -3.91
C GLU A 71 -1.46 2.28 -3.60
N ASP A 72 -0.56 3.23 -3.89
CA ASP A 72 -0.74 4.67 -3.76
C ASP A 72 -1.70 5.27 -4.80
N LEU A 73 -1.93 4.56 -5.91
CA LEU A 73 -2.78 4.99 -7.02
C LEU A 73 -4.23 4.49 -6.92
N ARG A 74 -4.56 3.66 -5.92
CA ARG A 74 -5.86 2.97 -5.82
C ARG A 74 -7.09 3.89 -5.84
N THR A 75 -6.95 5.10 -5.31
CA THR A 75 -8.01 6.12 -5.24
C THR A 75 -7.95 7.11 -6.41
N LEU A 76 -6.78 7.27 -7.03
CA LEU A 76 -6.48 8.26 -8.08
C LEU A 76 -6.83 7.73 -9.49
N LEU A 77 -6.65 6.44 -9.72
CA LEU A 77 -7.00 5.78 -10.99
C LEU A 77 -8.38 5.11 -10.91
N GLU A 78 -9.07 5.04 -12.04
CA GLU A 78 -10.32 4.30 -12.26
C GLU A 78 -10.05 2.92 -12.85
N SER A 79 -9.07 2.83 -13.74
CA SER A 79 -8.63 1.56 -14.35
C SER A 79 -7.16 1.62 -14.79
N VAL A 80 -6.55 0.45 -14.98
CA VAL A 80 -5.28 0.29 -15.68
C VAL A 80 -5.47 -0.71 -16.81
N LYS A 81 -5.32 -0.28 -18.06
CA LYS A 81 -5.25 -1.19 -19.21
C LYS A 81 -3.82 -1.72 -19.33
N VAL A 82 -3.66 -3.03 -19.45
CA VAL A 82 -2.41 -3.71 -19.74
C VAL A 82 -2.53 -4.34 -21.13
N THR A 83 -1.68 -3.94 -22.06
CA THR A 83 -1.53 -4.54 -23.40
C THR A 83 -0.14 -5.13 -23.49
N ALA A 84 -0.06 -6.44 -23.71
CA ALA A 84 1.18 -7.19 -23.83
C ALA A 84 1.31 -7.83 -25.22
N LYS A 85 2.47 -7.63 -25.84
CA LYS A 85 2.84 -8.20 -27.14
C LYS A 85 3.99 -9.19 -26.98
N VAL A 86 3.98 -10.23 -27.81
CA VAL A 86 5.08 -11.19 -27.98
C VAL A 86 5.39 -11.26 -29.47
N ASN A 87 6.65 -11.13 -29.88
CA ASN A 87 7.05 -11.01 -31.30
C ASN A 87 6.35 -9.87 -32.07
N GLY A 88 5.90 -8.82 -31.36
CA GLY A 88 5.17 -7.69 -31.95
C GLY A 88 3.66 -7.90 -32.10
N GLU A 89 3.15 -9.12 -31.95
CA GLU A 89 1.72 -9.43 -31.97
C GLU A 89 1.11 -9.31 -30.57
N VAL A 90 -0.12 -8.82 -30.45
CA VAL A 90 -0.82 -8.69 -29.15
C VAL A 90 -1.19 -10.08 -28.62
N ALA A 91 -0.42 -10.57 -27.66
CA ALA A 91 -0.63 -11.86 -27.01
C ALA A 91 -1.70 -11.78 -25.91
N LYS A 92 -1.82 -10.63 -25.24
CA LYS A 92 -2.78 -10.44 -24.15
C LYS A 92 -3.20 -8.98 -23.98
N GLU A 93 -4.49 -8.76 -23.76
CA GLU A 93 -5.00 -7.55 -23.14
C GLU A 93 -5.70 -7.90 -21.82
N ALA A 94 -5.59 -7.01 -20.84
CA ALA A 94 -6.28 -7.08 -19.56
C ALA A 94 -6.60 -5.67 -19.07
N THR A 95 -7.64 -5.52 -18.25
CA THR A 95 -7.96 -4.26 -17.57
C THR A 95 -8.11 -4.52 -16.09
N VAL A 96 -7.25 -3.91 -15.27
CA VAL A 96 -7.43 -3.83 -13.83
C VAL A 96 -8.46 -2.74 -13.58
N VAL A 97 -9.60 -3.09 -12.98
CA VAL A 97 -10.69 -2.17 -12.67
C VAL A 97 -10.93 -2.08 -11.17
N ARG A 98 -11.62 -1.03 -10.75
CA ARG A 98 -12.19 -0.95 -9.40
C ARG A 98 -13.17 -2.12 -9.17
N ASP A 99 -13.18 -2.66 -7.96
CA ASP A 99 -14.18 -3.67 -7.59
C ASP A 99 -15.50 -3.04 -7.11
N GLY A 100 -16.43 -3.84 -6.59
CA GLY A 100 -17.71 -3.35 -6.08
C GLY A 100 -17.59 -2.40 -4.88
N ASP A 101 -16.43 -2.34 -4.22
CA ASP A 101 -16.10 -1.34 -3.20
C ASP A 101 -15.60 0.01 -3.76
N GLY A 102 -15.36 0.10 -5.07
CA GLY A 102 -14.85 1.29 -5.74
C GLY A 102 -13.32 1.48 -5.67
N VAL A 103 -12.56 0.46 -5.27
CA VAL A 103 -11.10 0.49 -5.10
C VAL A 103 -10.40 -0.38 -6.15
N LEU A 104 -9.30 0.09 -6.73
CA LEU A 104 -8.49 -0.71 -7.65
C LEU A 104 -7.80 -1.88 -6.93
N ARG A 105 -7.91 -3.07 -7.53
CA ARG A 105 -7.24 -4.28 -7.05
C ARG A 105 -5.81 -4.36 -7.55
N PHE A 106 -4.89 -3.90 -6.71
CA PHE A 106 -3.49 -4.33 -6.73
C PHE A 106 -3.23 -5.34 -5.60
N PRO A 107 -2.26 -6.26 -5.74
CA PRO A 107 -1.51 -6.56 -6.97
C PRO A 107 -2.42 -7.14 -8.08
N ALA A 108 -1.95 -7.07 -9.32
CA ALA A 108 -2.58 -7.76 -10.46
C ALA A 108 -1.54 -8.57 -11.25
N GLU A 109 -1.97 -9.70 -11.84
CA GLU A 109 -1.11 -10.58 -12.65
C GLU A 109 -1.62 -10.69 -14.08
N VAL A 110 -0.71 -10.62 -15.05
CA VAL A 110 -0.97 -10.99 -16.45
C VAL A 110 0.07 -12.01 -16.88
N THR A 111 -0.34 -13.27 -17.05
CA THR A 111 0.54 -14.33 -17.55
C THR A 111 0.59 -14.32 -19.08
N LEU A 112 1.81 -14.42 -19.63
CA LEU A 112 2.13 -14.51 -21.05
C LEU A 112 2.87 -15.82 -21.31
N GLU A 113 2.60 -16.44 -22.45
CA GLU A 113 3.27 -17.66 -22.92
C GLU A 113 3.94 -17.37 -24.27
N GLY A 114 5.09 -18.00 -24.55
CA GLY A 114 5.76 -17.86 -25.84
C GLY A 114 6.98 -18.75 -25.99
N ALA A 115 7.73 -18.57 -27.08
CA ALA A 115 9.03 -19.23 -27.25
C ALA A 115 10.12 -18.47 -26.45
N PRO A 116 11.04 -19.14 -25.75
CA PRO A 116 12.11 -18.47 -25.02
C PRO A 116 12.98 -17.60 -25.95
N GLY A 117 13.32 -16.40 -25.50
CA GLY A 117 14.03 -15.40 -26.28
C GLY A 117 13.15 -14.52 -27.19
N ALA A 118 11.85 -14.83 -27.36
CA ALA A 118 10.93 -13.96 -28.09
C ALA A 118 10.84 -12.57 -27.43
N PRO A 119 10.99 -11.44 -28.16
CA PRO A 119 10.80 -10.12 -27.59
C PRO A 119 9.38 -9.93 -27.04
N VAL A 120 9.30 -9.33 -25.86
CA VAL A 120 8.06 -9.00 -25.15
C VAL A 120 8.00 -7.49 -24.93
N GLU A 121 6.86 -6.89 -25.23
CA GLU A 121 6.54 -5.49 -24.95
C GLU A 121 5.28 -5.43 -24.09
N VAL A 122 5.33 -4.75 -22.95
CA VAL A 122 4.18 -4.56 -22.07
C VAL A 122 3.94 -3.07 -21.89
N THR A 123 2.79 -2.59 -22.34
CA THR A 123 2.31 -1.21 -22.14
C THR A 123 1.21 -1.23 -21.09
N LEU A 124 1.31 -0.35 -20.09
CA LEU A 124 0.29 -0.16 -19.06
C LEU A 124 -0.15 1.30 -19.07
N VAL A 125 -1.44 1.54 -19.26
CA VAL A 125 -2.04 2.88 -19.27
C VAL A 125 -3.01 3.00 -18.11
N GLY A 126 -2.70 3.90 -17.17
CA GLY A 126 -3.57 4.24 -16.06
C GLY A 126 -4.54 5.35 -16.45
N TYR A 127 -5.83 5.11 -16.27
CA TYR A 127 -6.90 6.06 -16.54
C TYR A 127 -7.54 6.54 -15.24
N GLY A 128 -7.97 7.80 -15.19
CA GLY A 128 -8.76 8.34 -14.09
C GLY A 128 -9.60 9.54 -14.50
N ALA A 129 -10.34 10.09 -13.54
CA ALA A 129 -11.13 11.29 -13.76
C ALA A 129 -10.24 12.48 -14.16
N PRO A 130 -10.66 13.33 -15.12
CA PRO A 130 -9.93 14.55 -15.44
C PRO A 130 -9.98 15.55 -14.28
N PRO A 131 -9.04 16.51 -14.22
CA PRO A 131 -9.06 17.59 -13.23
C PRO A 131 -10.40 18.31 -13.20
N VAL A 132 -10.94 18.56 -12.00
CA VAL A 132 -12.29 19.12 -11.76
C VAL A 132 -12.43 20.60 -12.19
N ALA A 133 -11.34 21.22 -12.66
CA ALA A 133 -11.13 22.67 -12.75
C ALA A 133 -12.10 23.48 -13.62
N THR A 134 -12.96 22.85 -14.44
CA THR A 134 -13.86 23.57 -15.36
C THR A 134 -15.29 23.01 -15.45
N ARG A 135 -15.70 22.10 -14.55
CA ARG A 135 -17.00 21.40 -14.72
C ARG A 135 -18.17 22.13 -14.06
N GLY A 136 -19.22 22.40 -14.83
CA GLY A 136 -20.53 22.81 -14.32
C GLY A 136 -21.31 21.63 -13.71
N PRO A 137 -22.24 21.86 -12.77
CA PRO A 137 -23.04 20.77 -12.16
C PRO A 137 -23.91 19.96 -13.13
N SER A 138 -24.10 20.46 -14.35
CA SER A 138 -24.93 19.89 -15.41
C SER A 138 -24.16 19.11 -16.49
N ASP A 139 -22.82 19.14 -16.48
CA ASP A 139 -22.04 18.51 -17.55
C ASP A 139 -22.10 16.97 -17.43
N PRO A 140 -22.30 16.23 -18.54
CA PRO A 140 -22.28 14.76 -18.50
C PRO A 140 -20.92 14.28 -17.97
N PRO A 141 -20.83 13.12 -17.31
CA PRO A 141 -19.56 12.60 -16.78
C PRO A 141 -18.49 12.54 -17.89
N ALA A 142 -17.26 12.93 -17.56
CA ALA A 142 -16.18 12.97 -18.54
C ALA A 142 -15.72 11.55 -18.88
N ALA A 143 -15.27 11.36 -20.11
CA ALA A 143 -14.42 10.21 -20.42
C ALA A 143 -13.16 10.25 -19.53
N SER A 144 -12.78 9.10 -18.99
CA SER A 144 -11.54 8.92 -18.25
C SER A 144 -10.35 9.30 -19.12
N VAL A 145 -9.41 10.06 -18.56
CA VAL A 145 -8.18 10.49 -19.26
C VAL A 145 -7.02 9.60 -18.87
N ALA A 146 -6.06 9.40 -19.78
CA ALA A 146 -4.82 8.71 -19.47
C ALA A 146 -3.94 9.60 -18.58
N LEU A 147 -3.74 9.18 -17.33
CA LEU A 147 -2.95 9.89 -16.32
C LEU A 147 -1.53 9.32 -16.18
N LEU A 148 -1.29 8.11 -16.70
CA LEU A 148 -0.07 7.35 -16.50
C LEU A 148 0.19 6.45 -17.70
N ASN A 149 1.45 6.40 -18.16
CA ASN A 149 1.91 5.42 -19.15
C ASN A 149 3.21 4.78 -18.68
N ARG A 150 3.24 3.44 -18.65
CA ARG A 150 4.39 2.63 -18.24
C ARG A 150 4.69 1.62 -19.34
N LEU A 151 5.94 1.59 -19.81
CA LEU A 151 6.42 0.67 -20.83
C LEU A 151 7.46 -0.27 -20.20
N VAL A 152 7.41 -1.54 -20.56
CA VAL A 152 8.44 -2.52 -20.20
C VAL A 152 8.75 -3.37 -21.42
N THR A 153 10.03 -3.51 -21.76
CA THR A 153 10.50 -4.39 -22.84
C THR A 153 11.45 -5.44 -22.26
N THR A 154 11.32 -6.68 -22.71
CA THR A 154 12.18 -7.79 -22.28
C THR A 154 12.18 -8.91 -23.32
N THR A 155 12.71 -10.08 -22.99
CA THR A 155 12.55 -11.30 -23.80
C THR A 155 11.96 -12.41 -22.95
N MET A 156 11.20 -13.31 -23.58
CA MET A 156 10.52 -14.41 -22.90
C MET A 156 11.56 -15.31 -22.19
N PRO A 157 11.42 -15.56 -20.88
CA PRO A 157 12.39 -16.34 -20.10
C PRO A 157 12.35 -17.82 -20.47
N LYS A 158 13.40 -18.58 -20.09
CA LYS A 158 13.38 -20.05 -20.24
C LYS A 158 12.47 -20.75 -19.23
N GLU A 159 12.37 -20.19 -18.03
CA GLU A 159 11.60 -20.73 -16.91
C GLU A 159 10.52 -19.73 -16.49
N LYS A 160 9.50 -20.16 -15.73
CA LYS A 160 8.41 -19.28 -15.28
C LYS A 160 8.97 -18.14 -14.42
N SER A 161 8.99 -16.93 -14.98
CA SER A 161 9.59 -15.77 -14.34
C SER A 161 8.58 -14.63 -14.18
N LEU A 162 8.95 -13.64 -13.38
CA LEU A 162 8.19 -12.46 -13.02
C LEU A 162 8.91 -11.20 -13.52
N VAL A 163 8.16 -10.33 -14.18
CA VAL A 163 8.54 -8.92 -14.37
C VAL A 163 7.64 -8.06 -13.50
N ARG A 164 8.22 -7.32 -12.55
CA ARG A 164 7.48 -6.41 -11.68
C ARG A 164 7.31 -5.06 -12.35
N VAL A 165 6.10 -4.51 -12.24
CA VAL A 165 5.74 -3.20 -12.79
C VAL A 165 5.08 -2.38 -11.69
N GLN A 166 5.90 -1.58 -10.99
CA GLN A 166 5.42 -0.58 -10.05
C GLN A 166 4.90 0.63 -10.82
N LEU A 167 3.62 0.94 -10.62
CA LEU A 167 3.02 2.22 -10.93
C LEU A 167 3.24 3.16 -9.73
N ASP A 168 3.52 4.44 -9.98
CA ASP A 168 3.98 5.39 -8.96
C ASP A 168 3.26 6.73 -9.11
N SER A 169 2.71 7.28 -8.02
CA SER A 169 2.03 8.58 -8.01
C SER A 169 2.89 9.75 -8.48
N ARG A 170 4.23 9.67 -8.34
CA ARG A 170 5.16 10.68 -8.88
C ARG A 170 5.24 10.66 -10.41
N CYS A 171 4.67 9.66 -11.07
CA CYS A 171 4.55 9.56 -12.52
C CYS A 171 3.19 10.06 -13.07
N LEU A 172 2.29 10.56 -12.21
CA LEU A 172 1.09 11.28 -12.63
C LEU A 172 1.43 12.72 -13.06
N PRO A 173 0.61 13.37 -13.91
CA PRO A 173 0.67 14.81 -14.13
C PRO A 173 0.43 15.57 -12.82
N ILE A 174 1.47 16.21 -12.28
CA ILE A 174 1.33 17.23 -11.23
C ILE A 174 1.13 18.58 -11.93
N GLY A 175 -0.11 18.85 -12.35
CA GLY A 175 -0.49 20.04 -13.12
C GLY A 175 -1.13 19.67 -14.46
N THR A 176 -0.88 20.48 -15.50
CA THR A 176 -1.44 20.27 -16.84
C THR A 176 -0.67 19.24 -17.67
N ASP A 177 0.61 19.03 -17.36
CA ASP A 177 1.54 18.36 -18.26
C ASP A 177 1.91 16.97 -17.69
N PRO A 178 1.57 15.86 -18.38
CA PRO A 178 2.02 14.53 -17.97
C PRO A 178 3.52 14.37 -18.17
N ILE A 179 4.17 13.53 -17.36
CA ILE A 179 5.58 13.18 -17.57
C ILE A 179 5.70 12.38 -18.87
N GLN A 180 6.07 13.08 -19.94
CA GLN A 180 6.34 12.48 -21.23
C GLN A 180 7.79 12.01 -21.29
N CYS A 181 7.99 10.70 -21.31
CA CYS A 181 9.31 10.11 -21.46
C CYS A 181 9.64 9.89 -22.96
N PRO A 182 10.85 10.26 -23.42
CA PRO A 182 11.25 10.08 -24.82
C PRO A 182 11.31 8.60 -25.22
N GLY A 183 11.25 8.32 -26.52
CA GLY A 183 11.10 6.97 -27.07
C GLY A 183 12.05 5.93 -26.48
N GLY A 184 11.50 4.77 -26.09
CA GLY A 184 12.23 3.68 -25.42
C GLY A 184 12.37 3.85 -23.90
N THR A 185 12.04 5.02 -23.35
CA THR A 185 12.07 5.27 -21.89
C THR A 185 10.67 5.40 -21.30
N THR A 186 10.58 5.34 -19.97
CA THR A 186 9.31 5.30 -19.23
C THR A 186 9.47 5.87 -17.83
N CYS A 187 8.41 6.39 -17.23
CA CYS A 187 8.50 6.98 -15.90
C CYS A 187 8.58 5.90 -14.80
N GLN A 188 9.55 6.03 -13.90
CA GLN A 188 9.71 5.23 -12.67
C GLN A 188 10.15 6.15 -11.53
N GLY A 189 9.35 6.26 -10.47
CA GLY A 189 9.69 7.11 -9.31
C GLY A 189 9.86 8.59 -9.64
N GLY A 190 9.07 9.12 -10.59
CA GLY A 190 9.09 10.53 -10.99
C GLY A 190 10.20 10.92 -11.96
N ARG A 191 10.90 9.96 -12.57
CA ARG A 191 11.94 10.20 -13.59
C ARG A 191 11.83 9.21 -14.75
N CYS A 192 12.27 9.62 -15.94
CA CYS A 192 12.35 8.72 -17.09
C CYS A 192 13.58 7.80 -16.97
N VAL A 193 13.36 6.50 -17.17
CA VAL A 193 14.37 5.44 -17.17
C VAL A 193 14.17 4.53 -18.38
N ASP A 194 15.17 3.72 -18.73
CA ASP A 194 15.04 2.72 -19.79
C ASP A 194 13.87 1.75 -19.49
N ALA A 195 13.10 1.39 -20.52
CA ALA A 195 12.04 0.38 -20.42
C ALA A 195 12.59 -1.06 -20.44
N ALA A 196 13.83 -1.26 -20.89
CA ALA A 196 14.44 -2.57 -21.05
C ALA A 196 14.78 -3.23 -19.71
N VAL A 197 14.19 -4.40 -19.47
CA VAL A 197 14.51 -5.31 -18.37
C VAL A 197 15.23 -6.52 -18.95
N SER A 198 16.46 -6.79 -18.50
CA SER A 198 17.21 -7.97 -18.95
C SER A 198 16.47 -9.25 -18.53
N ALA A 199 16.44 -10.26 -19.40
CA ALA A 199 15.94 -11.59 -19.05
C ALA A 199 16.70 -12.20 -17.86
N SER A 200 17.98 -11.84 -17.68
CA SER A 200 18.80 -12.26 -16.52
C SER A 200 18.49 -11.52 -15.22
N SER A 201 17.66 -10.47 -15.27
CA SER A 201 17.18 -9.72 -14.10
C SER A 201 15.71 -10.01 -13.76
N LEU A 202 15.05 -10.90 -14.50
CA LEU A 202 13.71 -11.37 -14.16
C LEU A 202 13.78 -12.23 -12.90
N GLU A 203 12.82 -12.04 -12.00
CA GLU A 203 12.72 -12.83 -10.78
C GLU A 203 12.09 -14.20 -11.09
N PRO A 204 12.48 -15.30 -10.43
CA PRO A 204 11.68 -16.53 -10.44
C PRO A 204 10.26 -16.23 -9.96
N TYR A 205 9.23 -16.74 -10.65
CA TYR A 205 7.86 -16.52 -10.20
C TYR A 205 7.55 -17.33 -8.94
N ALA A 206 7.06 -16.65 -7.89
CA ALA A 206 6.47 -17.26 -6.71
C ALA A 206 5.06 -16.69 -6.49
N PRO A 207 4.04 -17.48 -6.09
CA PRO A 207 2.68 -16.97 -5.88
C PRO A 207 2.55 -15.87 -4.81
N ASP A 208 3.53 -15.79 -3.90
CA ASP A 208 3.64 -14.76 -2.86
C ASP A 208 4.52 -13.57 -3.28
N TRP A 209 4.83 -13.44 -4.58
CA TRP A 209 5.59 -12.31 -5.11
C TRP A 209 5.10 -10.93 -4.63
N PRO A 210 3.79 -10.62 -4.47
CA PRO A 210 3.37 -9.28 -4.08
C PRO A 210 3.80 -8.92 -2.67
N THR A 211 3.59 -9.85 -1.73
CA THR A 211 3.96 -9.70 -0.33
C THR A 211 5.48 -9.84 -0.13
N ASN A 212 6.19 -10.55 -1.02
CA ASN A 212 7.64 -10.76 -0.94
C ASN A 212 8.48 -9.87 -1.87
N ALA A 213 7.89 -8.82 -2.47
CA ALA A 213 8.64 -7.85 -3.26
C ALA A 213 9.89 -7.32 -2.53
N PRO A 214 11.03 -7.15 -3.21
CA PRO A 214 12.10 -6.27 -2.73
C PRO A 214 11.60 -4.81 -2.65
N ASP A 215 12.15 -4.00 -1.77
CA ASP A 215 12.12 -2.53 -1.82
C ASP A 215 13.39 -1.94 -1.16
N PRO A 216 13.58 -0.61 -1.14
CA PRO A 216 14.76 0.02 -0.54
C PRO A 216 15.02 -0.32 0.93
N CYS A 217 13.98 -0.69 1.69
CA CYS A 217 14.05 -0.96 3.13
C CYS A 217 14.12 -2.47 3.42
N ARG A 218 13.72 -3.30 2.46
CA ARG A 218 13.65 -4.76 2.54
C ARG A 218 14.11 -5.39 1.22
N PRO A 219 15.42 -5.63 1.05
CA PRO A 219 15.96 -6.29 -0.15
C PRO A 219 15.46 -7.74 -0.29
N ALA A 220 15.68 -8.36 -1.45
CA ALA A 220 15.21 -9.72 -1.75
C ALA A 220 15.62 -10.77 -0.68
N ASN A 221 16.83 -10.64 -0.14
CA ASN A 221 17.37 -11.49 0.92
C ASN A 221 17.45 -10.75 2.27
N ALA A 222 16.42 -9.97 2.60
CA ALA A 222 16.32 -9.25 3.86
C ALA A 222 16.40 -10.18 5.07
N GLY A 223 17.23 -9.82 6.05
CA GLY A 223 17.39 -10.54 7.32
C GLY A 223 16.16 -10.43 8.23
N PRO A 224 16.31 -10.70 9.54
CA PRO A 224 15.26 -10.46 10.52
C PRO A 224 14.79 -8.98 10.50
N PRO A 225 13.49 -8.71 10.72
CA PRO A 225 13.00 -7.35 10.91
C PRO A 225 13.70 -6.63 12.07
N GLU A 226 14.11 -5.39 11.89
CA GLU A 226 14.74 -4.59 12.94
C GLU A 226 14.24 -3.16 12.94
N ILE A 227 14.06 -2.60 14.13
CA ILE A 227 13.72 -1.19 14.34
C ILE A 227 14.58 -0.55 15.42
N ALA A 228 14.85 0.74 15.28
CA ALA A 228 15.54 1.58 16.25
C ALA A 228 14.70 2.81 16.55
N ILE A 229 14.41 3.03 17.83
CA ILE A 229 13.64 4.19 18.29
C ILE A 229 14.56 5.42 18.28
N GLY A 230 14.04 6.53 17.79
CA GLY A 230 14.69 7.83 17.70
C GLY A 230 13.77 8.94 18.21
N LYS A 231 14.22 10.18 18.00
CA LYS A 231 13.50 11.41 18.28
C LYS A 231 13.61 12.36 17.09
N GLY A 232 12.75 13.38 17.06
CA GLY A 232 12.86 14.50 16.11
C GLY A 232 11.56 14.79 15.36
N GLN A 233 11.29 16.08 15.15
CA GLN A 233 10.09 16.56 14.43
C GLN A 233 10.29 16.54 12.91
N THR A 234 11.48 16.89 12.42
CA THR A 234 11.76 17.15 11.00
C THR A 234 12.78 16.20 10.37
N ASP A 235 13.47 15.39 11.18
CA ASP A 235 14.32 14.30 10.75
C ASP A 235 14.47 13.28 11.90
N TYR A 236 15.01 12.10 11.60
CA TYR A 236 15.42 11.13 12.60
C TYR A 236 16.71 11.57 13.32
N SER A 237 16.73 11.45 14.63
CA SER A 237 17.94 11.44 15.45
C SER A 237 17.92 10.24 16.39
N SER A 238 19.08 9.61 16.60
CA SER A 238 19.21 8.50 17.55
C SER A 238 18.82 8.92 18.97
N LEU A 239 18.17 8.02 19.71
CA LEU A 239 17.71 8.24 21.08
C LEU A 239 18.51 7.38 22.05
N ALA A 240 19.27 8.00 22.94
CA ALA A 240 20.11 7.28 23.90
C ALA A 240 19.28 6.63 25.04
N PRO A 241 19.78 5.57 25.69
CA PRO A 241 19.11 4.98 26.85
C PRO A 241 18.93 5.99 28.00
N ASN A 242 17.70 6.10 28.49
CA ASN A 242 17.29 7.07 29.53
C ASN A 242 17.45 8.55 29.14
N GLU A 243 17.55 8.85 27.84
CA GLU A 243 17.59 10.24 27.38
C GLU A 243 16.30 11.00 27.73
N THR A 244 16.44 12.28 28.08
CA THR A 244 15.31 13.14 28.43
C THR A 244 14.66 13.73 27.20
N LEU A 245 13.39 13.37 26.95
CA LEU A 245 12.53 14.00 25.95
C LEU A 245 11.74 15.15 26.56
N LYS A 246 11.60 16.24 25.79
CA LYS A 246 10.69 17.34 26.12
C LYS A 246 9.27 16.97 25.71
N MET A 247 8.31 17.26 26.58
CA MET A 247 6.88 17.14 26.29
C MET A 247 6.38 18.48 25.76
N GLU A 248 5.71 18.49 24.62
CA GLU A 248 5.24 19.69 23.94
C GLU A 248 3.72 19.83 24.03
N LEU A 249 3.25 21.05 24.31
CA LEU A 249 1.84 21.41 24.20
C LEU A 249 1.44 21.51 22.72
N GLY A 250 0.50 20.67 22.28
CA GLY A 250 0.03 20.64 20.91
C GLY A 250 -0.84 21.87 20.54
N PRO A 251 -0.76 22.40 19.30
CA PRO A 251 -1.64 23.49 18.85
C PRO A 251 -3.14 23.19 18.88
N GLN A 252 -3.52 21.90 18.90
CA GLN A 252 -4.90 21.42 19.01
C GLN A 252 -5.24 20.95 20.45
N GLY A 253 -4.44 21.38 21.43
CA GLY A 253 -4.44 20.82 22.78
C GLY A 253 -3.68 19.49 22.88
N GLY A 254 -3.69 18.93 24.09
CA GLY A 254 -2.97 17.70 24.43
C GLY A 254 -1.45 17.88 24.52
N HIS A 255 -0.78 16.89 25.10
CA HIS A 255 0.65 16.95 25.39
C HIS A 255 1.37 15.71 24.85
N HIS A 256 2.41 15.95 24.06
CA HIS A 256 3.04 14.90 23.24
C HIS A 256 4.56 14.93 23.30
N ILE A 257 5.18 13.80 22.97
CA ILE A 257 6.61 13.71 22.68
C ILE A 257 6.81 13.39 21.19
N TRP A 258 7.91 13.89 20.62
CA TRP A 258 8.30 13.57 19.25
C TRP A 258 9.09 12.27 19.19
N ILE A 259 8.49 11.25 18.59
CA ILE A 259 9.15 9.97 18.30
C ILE A 259 9.57 9.96 16.83
N ALA A 260 10.73 9.36 16.58
CA ALA A 260 11.15 8.92 15.26
C ALA A 260 11.47 7.42 15.30
N VAL A 261 11.52 6.78 14.14
CA VAL A 261 11.80 5.35 13.99
C VAL A 261 12.70 5.18 12.76
N ARG A 262 13.77 4.39 12.90
CA ARG A 262 14.48 3.78 11.77
C ARG A 262 14.13 2.30 11.74
N LEU A 263 13.97 1.72 10.55
CA LEU A 263 13.76 0.29 10.35
C LEU A 263 14.62 -0.27 9.24
N ARG A 264 14.87 -1.57 9.27
CA ARG A 264 15.42 -2.34 8.15
C ARG A 264 14.76 -3.71 8.09
N ASN A 265 14.79 -4.33 6.92
CA ASN A 265 14.17 -5.63 6.64
C ASN A 265 12.62 -5.66 6.79
N LEU A 266 11.96 -4.50 6.68
CA LEU A 266 10.50 -4.31 6.63
C LEU A 266 10.13 -3.38 5.47
N LYS A 267 8.94 -3.51 4.89
CA LYS A 267 8.51 -2.68 3.76
C LYS A 267 8.51 -1.17 4.06
N GLN A 268 8.85 -0.40 3.02
CA GLN A 268 8.82 1.06 3.00
C GLN A 268 7.40 1.61 3.10
N ALA A 269 6.50 1.09 2.25
CA ALA A 269 5.18 1.67 2.00
C ALA A 269 4.08 0.86 2.66
N GLY A 270 3.05 1.56 3.16
CA GLY A 270 1.87 0.95 3.78
C GLY A 270 2.13 0.31 5.16
N SER A 271 3.32 0.52 5.74
CA SER A 271 3.68 -0.03 7.04
C SER A 271 2.93 0.67 8.18
N ARG A 272 2.33 -0.12 9.07
CA ARG A 272 1.64 0.34 10.26
C ARG A 272 2.62 0.47 11.42
N THR A 273 2.84 1.69 11.90
CA THR A 273 3.64 1.99 13.09
C THR A 273 2.73 2.24 14.28
N ALA A 274 2.80 1.43 15.32
CA ALA A 274 2.09 1.60 16.58
C ALA A 274 3.04 2.04 17.69
N LEU A 275 2.59 3.01 18.47
CA LEU A 275 3.27 3.59 19.63
C LEU A 275 2.45 3.28 20.88
N SER A 276 3.12 2.83 21.93
CA SER A 276 2.55 2.69 23.27
C SER A 276 3.60 3.01 24.32
N ALA A 277 3.18 3.32 25.54
CA ALA A 277 4.14 3.49 26.62
C ALA A 277 3.56 3.18 28.00
N VAL A 278 4.45 2.82 28.92
CA VAL A 278 4.15 2.56 30.33
C VAL A 278 5.20 3.19 31.23
N GLN A 279 4.78 3.80 32.33
CA GLN A 279 5.70 4.22 33.39
C GLN A 279 6.13 2.98 34.20
N PRO A 280 7.42 2.63 34.26
CA PRO A 280 7.86 1.38 34.88
C PRO A 280 7.57 1.31 36.39
N THR A 281 7.53 2.45 37.08
CA THR A 281 7.30 2.51 38.54
C THR A 281 5.83 2.42 38.94
N THR A 282 4.91 2.97 38.14
CA THR A 282 3.50 3.13 38.50
C THR A 282 2.57 2.24 37.69
N GLY A 283 3.03 1.68 36.57
CA GLY A 283 2.19 0.98 35.60
C GLY A 283 1.25 1.89 34.82
N LEU A 284 1.31 3.22 34.98
CA LEU A 284 0.49 4.16 34.23
C LEU A 284 0.81 4.07 32.75
N LYS A 285 -0.21 3.85 31.92
CA LYS A 285 -0.07 3.71 30.46
C LYS A 285 -0.49 4.99 29.76
N ALA A 286 0.26 5.38 28.73
CA ALA A 286 -0.23 6.31 27.72
C ALA A 286 -1.16 5.57 26.76
N THR A 287 -2.17 6.26 26.21
CA THR A 287 -3.09 5.67 25.23
C THR A 287 -2.34 5.30 23.95
N PRO A 288 -2.38 4.03 23.50
CA PRO A 288 -1.70 3.63 22.27
C PRO A 288 -2.22 4.38 21.05
N THR A 289 -1.31 4.76 20.16
CA THR A 289 -1.64 5.41 18.88
C THR A 289 -1.03 4.59 17.75
N ALA A 290 -1.68 4.53 16.58
CA ALA A 290 -1.12 3.87 15.41
C ALA A 290 -1.31 4.71 14.15
N PHE A 291 -0.33 4.64 13.27
CA PHE A 291 -0.28 5.39 12.01
C PHE A 291 0.08 4.44 10.87
N VAL A 292 -0.31 4.80 9.64
CA VAL A 292 0.14 4.14 8.42
C VAL A 292 0.85 5.19 7.58
N PHE A 293 2.11 4.94 7.25
CA PHE A 293 2.97 5.86 6.51
C PHE A 293 3.82 5.10 5.48
N THR A 294 4.33 5.85 4.51
CA THR A 294 5.50 5.45 3.73
C THR A 294 6.72 6.05 4.41
N LEU A 295 7.73 5.23 4.68
CA LEU A 295 8.99 5.67 5.28
C LEU A 295 9.93 6.23 4.21
N ASP A 296 10.81 7.16 4.58
CA ASP A 296 11.85 7.68 3.69
C ASP A 296 13.10 6.78 3.71
N THR A 297 13.81 6.67 2.60
CA THR A 297 15.09 5.93 2.57
C THR A 297 16.15 6.66 3.39
N ASP A 298 17.01 5.89 4.08
CA ASP A 298 18.04 6.41 4.96
C ASP A 298 19.38 5.67 4.78
N GLU A 299 20.41 6.12 5.48
CA GLU A 299 21.75 5.52 5.45
C GLU A 299 21.78 4.06 5.94
N GLY A 300 22.79 3.29 5.51
CA GLY A 300 23.02 1.93 6.00
C GLY A 300 21.94 0.89 5.63
N GLY A 301 21.09 1.18 4.65
CA GLY A 301 19.97 0.31 4.26
C GLY A 301 18.77 0.39 5.22
N TYR A 302 18.72 1.44 6.05
CA TYR A 302 17.54 1.76 6.84
C TYR A 302 16.54 2.59 6.05
N CYS A 303 15.32 2.67 6.57
CA CYS A 303 14.35 3.69 6.23
C CYS A 303 13.81 4.34 7.50
N LYS A 304 13.47 5.63 7.44
CA LYS A 304 13.07 6.44 8.59
C LYS A 304 11.66 6.98 8.50
N LEU A 305 11.10 7.23 9.67
CA LEU A 305 9.85 7.93 9.89
C LEU A 305 10.07 8.86 11.09
N TYR A 306 9.77 10.14 10.95
CA TYR A 306 9.98 11.16 11.97
C TYR A 306 8.73 12.02 12.13
N GLY A 307 8.70 12.91 13.12
CA GLY A 307 7.52 13.74 13.35
C GLY A 307 6.31 12.96 13.88
N LEU A 308 6.51 11.80 14.52
CA LEU A 308 5.41 11.08 15.16
C LEU A 308 5.07 11.78 16.48
N ARG A 309 3.90 12.44 16.51
CA ARG A 309 3.33 13.01 17.73
C ARG A 309 2.73 11.90 18.59
N PHE A 310 3.45 11.47 19.62
CA PHE A 310 2.91 10.52 20.58
C PHE A 310 2.30 11.26 21.77
N GLN A 311 0.99 11.39 21.79
CA GLN A 311 0.24 12.08 22.83
C GLN A 311 0.13 11.21 24.09
N LEU A 312 0.64 11.70 25.23
CA LEU A 312 0.73 10.93 26.47
C LEU A 312 -0.54 11.06 27.34
N ASP A 313 -1.28 12.15 27.18
CA ASP A 313 -2.50 12.46 27.93
C ASP A 313 -3.82 12.15 27.19
N ALA A 314 -3.74 11.52 26.01
CA ALA A 314 -4.90 11.15 25.21
C ALA A 314 -5.85 10.23 26.01
N GLY A 315 -7.14 10.58 26.04
CA GLY A 315 -8.16 9.85 26.79
C GLY A 315 -8.28 10.24 28.28
N GLY A 316 -7.40 11.11 28.79
CA GLY A 316 -7.54 11.73 30.11
C GLY A 316 -8.15 13.14 30.06
N ASP A 317 -8.13 13.84 31.19
CA ASP A 317 -8.34 15.29 31.22
C ASP A 317 -7.14 16.00 30.57
N LEU A 318 -7.34 16.55 29.38
CA LEU A 318 -6.32 17.24 28.58
C LEU A 318 -5.69 18.46 29.31
N GLY A 319 -6.32 18.99 30.36
CA GLY A 319 -5.78 20.09 31.16
C GLY A 319 -4.80 19.64 32.26
N THR A 320 -4.83 18.37 32.68
CA THR A 320 -4.06 17.92 33.87
C THR A 320 -3.40 16.55 33.77
N ALA A 321 -3.90 15.62 32.95
CA ALA A 321 -3.44 14.23 32.92
C ALA A 321 -1.95 14.09 32.52
N TYR A 322 -1.44 15.00 31.68
CA TYR A 322 -0.03 15.05 31.29
C TYR A 322 0.93 15.19 32.49
N LYS A 323 0.48 15.85 33.58
CA LYS A 323 1.31 16.13 34.76
C LYS A 323 1.78 14.84 35.46
N ALA A 324 1.04 13.75 35.29
CA ALA A 324 1.44 12.44 35.80
C ALA A 324 2.70 11.89 35.12
N PHE A 325 3.04 12.36 33.91
CA PHE A 325 4.21 11.93 33.12
C PHE A 325 5.43 12.83 33.28
N LEU A 326 5.27 14.11 33.68
CA LEU A 326 6.39 15.04 33.84
C LEU A 326 7.39 14.55 34.91
N GLY A 327 8.68 14.63 34.57
CA GLY A 327 9.78 14.19 35.43
C GLY A 327 9.79 12.69 35.72
N LYS A 328 9.10 11.86 34.93
CA LYS A 328 9.02 10.39 35.11
C LYS A 328 9.78 9.64 34.02
N PRO A 329 10.35 8.46 34.35
CA PRO A 329 10.79 7.52 33.32
C PRO A 329 9.58 6.93 32.59
N LEU A 330 9.77 6.58 31.33
CA LEU A 330 8.74 6.03 30.45
C LEU A 330 9.35 4.97 29.53
N ASP A 331 8.74 3.79 29.48
CA ASP A 331 9.11 2.72 28.55
C ASP A 331 8.27 2.88 27.28
N VAL A 332 8.85 3.51 26.26
CA VAL A 332 8.21 3.73 24.96
C VAL A 332 8.45 2.49 24.09
N THR A 333 7.36 1.86 23.66
CA THR A 333 7.39 0.70 22.77
C THR A 333 6.86 1.08 21.40
N VAL A 334 7.68 0.79 20.37
CA VAL A 334 7.33 0.92 18.97
C VAL A 334 7.13 -0.48 18.41
N GLU A 335 6.05 -0.68 17.67
CA GLU A 335 5.82 -1.85 16.82
C GLU A 335 5.64 -1.37 15.38
N VAL A 336 6.34 -1.98 14.43
CA VAL A 336 6.10 -1.75 13.00
C VAL A 336 5.71 -3.07 12.36
N THR A 337 4.53 -3.11 11.75
CA THR A 337 4.04 -4.23 10.95
C THR A 337 3.92 -3.80 9.49
N ASP A 338 4.59 -4.53 8.60
CA ASP A 338 4.65 -4.23 7.17
C ASP A 338 3.47 -4.84 6.39
N VAL A 339 3.29 -4.44 5.12
CA VAL A 339 2.17 -4.92 4.28
C VAL A 339 2.20 -6.42 3.97
N ALA A 340 3.29 -7.12 4.28
CA ALA A 340 3.40 -8.58 4.19
C ALA A 340 3.11 -9.28 5.53
N GLY A 341 2.76 -8.53 6.58
CA GLY A 341 2.56 -9.04 7.92
C GLY A 341 3.86 -9.34 8.68
N ARG A 342 5.03 -8.89 8.20
CA ARG A 342 6.28 -8.98 8.98
C ARG A 342 6.27 -7.88 10.03
N THR A 343 6.62 -8.24 11.27
CA THR A 343 6.61 -7.30 12.41
C THR A 343 7.99 -7.20 13.05
N ALA A 344 8.32 -6.01 13.53
CA ALA A 344 9.40 -5.75 14.48
C ALA A 344 8.87 -4.94 15.66
N THR A 345 9.46 -5.16 16.84
CA THR A 345 9.12 -4.43 18.06
C THR A 345 10.39 -4.05 18.79
N ALA A 346 10.43 -2.86 19.37
CA ALA A 346 11.49 -2.41 20.26
C ALA A 346 10.89 -1.57 21.38
N THR A 347 11.55 -1.59 22.54
CA THR A 347 11.19 -0.78 23.70
C THR A 347 12.42 -0.01 24.16
N GLN A 348 12.27 1.30 24.31
CA GLN A 348 13.33 2.20 24.78
C GLN A 348 12.86 2.94 26.03
N ARG A 349 13.66 2.91 27.08
CA ARG A 349 13.42 3.73 28.27
C ARG A 349 13.91 5.15 28.01
N VAL A 350 13.03 6.12 28.22
CA VAL A 350 13.30 7.56 28.18
C VAL A 350 12.97 8.18 29.53
N ASN A 351 13.45 9.40 29.76
CA ASN A 351 12.91 10.28 30.78
C ASN A 351 12.05 11.35 30.13
N ILE A 352 10.98 11.77 30.79
CA ILE A 352 10.21 12.96 30.39
C ILE A 352 10.72 14.14 31.22
N ALA A 353 10.93 15.29 30.58
CA ALA A 353 11.28 16.53 31.27
C ALA A 353 10.27 16.85 32.40
N ASP A 354 10.71 17.57 33.43
CA ASP A 354 9.88 18.04 34.54
C ASP A 354 8.96 19.23 34.15
N LYS A 355 9.15 19.78 32.94
CA LYS A 355 8.42 20.92 32.39
C LYS A 355 7.98 20.66 30.94
N LEU A 356 6.92 21.37 30.55
CA LEU A 356 6.47 21.48 29.17
C LEU A 356 7.34 22.43 28.36
N LEU A 357 7.50 22.09 27.07
CA LEU A 357 7.84 23.03 26.02
C LEU A 357 6.54 23.59 25.41
N CYS A 358 6.47 24.90 25.29
CA CYS A 358 5.30 25.61 24.79
C CYS A 358 5.37 25.76 23.27
N PRO A 359 4.26 26.12 22.58
CA PRO A 359 4.26 26.29 21.12
C PRO A 359 5.22 27.36 20.59
N ASP A 360 5.67 28.30 21.43
CA ASP A 360 6.69 29.31 21.11
C ASP A 360 8.14 28.83 21.35
N GLY A 361 8.34 27.56 21.72
CA GLY A 361 9.64 26.98 22.06
C GLY A 361 10.17 27.38 23.45
N THR A 362 9.36 28.03 24.29
CA THR A 362 9.76 28.43 25.66
C THR A 362 9.16 27.51 26.73
N GLU A 363 9.38 27.83 28.01
CA GLU A 363 8.77 27.15 29.16
C GLU A 363 7.65 27.99 29.83
N LYS A 364 7.20 29.10 29.22
CA LYS A 364 6.28 30.08 29.87
C LYS A 364 4.93 29.50 30.29
N CYS A 365 4.42 28.51 29.56
CA CYS A 365 3.18 27.79 29.86
C CYS A 365 3.25 26.90 31.12
N ASN A 366 4.39 26.84 31.81
CA ASN A 366 4.53 26.17 33.11
C ASN A 366 4.26 27.09 34.31
N THR A 367 4.09 28.41 34.12
CA THR A 367 3.68 29.29 35.23
C THR A 367 2.20 29.09 35.57
N PRO A 368 1.82 29.06 36.87
CA PRO A 368 0.44 28.92 37.32
C PRO A 368 -0.53 29.99 36.81
#